data_AF-A0AAD9UIU9-F1
#
_entry.id   AF-A0AAD9UIU9-F1
#
_cell.length_a   1.000
_cell.length_b   1.000
_cell.length_c   1.000
_cell.angle_alpha   90.00
_cell.angle_beta   90.00
_cell.angle_gamma   90.00
#
_symmetry.space_group_name_H-M   'P 1'
#
loop_
_entity.id
_entity.type
_entity.pdbx_description
1 polymer ?
#
loop_
_entity_poly.entity_id
_entity_poly.type
_entity_poly.pdbx_seq_one_letter_code
_entity_poly.pdbx_strand_id
1 'polypeptide(L)'
;MAKPIQYKPKGLKESKEVVTVYENITVQELADAMEKSVDHIFEVMLYIQYTDKYDSPDSEIDNFHVVKDIIAKSGLRFRFKEKKKAIVKENKDLEPRPPPEPEDLVRRPPVVTVMGHVDHGKTTLLDMLRKTNVVDKEFGGITQHIGAFSVQLASGETITFLDTPGHAAFSAMRARGAHVTDIVVLVVAVDDGVMGQTVECIRHAQEAEVPVIVALNKVDKAPQNVHGIQLEDFGGDVQAIPISALKGDNVEQLEEAIVALSEVMEVKADPSGFVEGTVIESRHDMGRGKLATVLVQRGTLKKGAYLVAGASWAKVRGMFDDNGRPVLEATPGTPIELIGWRMLPSAGESIQEVESERRAKEVVEWREKQKKEEHQLEAHRVVQERADVHREDYKRRREVRLNKGYRRSSLYRKDRVKEIIDSDVGPKLEIVVKGDVDGSVEAILDTLDSYMSEQCALHILQYGVGTVNEQDVEMAANFGGIVYGFNVDCPETVKKLARSKGVSVRAHNIIYKLMDDIREELTSRLPPKVVEEVIVIHGDRMANRRFLWRAAGELTSLKHFKNEVDSIKTDVECGICFADKTVVPQHGDRIICYERKEVAQQLEWDIDF
;
A
#
# COMPACT_ATOMS: atom_id res chain seq x y z
N MET A 1 76.62 -54.29 19.93
CA MET A 1 75.42 -54.28 19.05
C MET A 1 74.19 -54.36 19.92
N ALA A 2 73.59 -53.21 20.24
CA ALA A 2 72.37 -53.12 21.04
C ALA A 2 71.19 -52.83 20.11
N LYS A 3 70.16 -53.67 20.17
CA LYS A 3 68.93 -53.52 19.38
C LYS A 3 68.18 -52.26 19.84
N PRO A 4 67.72 -51.38 18.94
CA PRO A 4 66.85 -50.28 19.32
C PRO A 4 65.48 -50.82 19.73
N ILE A 5 65.06 -50.49 20.96
CA ILE A 5 63.73 -50.75 21.49
C ILE A 5 62.79 -49.76 20.81
N GLN A 6 61.92 -50.25 19.92
CA GLN A 6 60.84 -49.47 19.34
C GLN A 6 59.76 -49.21 20.40
N TYR A 7 59.63 -47.94 20.81
CA TYR A 7 58.54 -47.45 21.63
C TYR A 7 57.36 -47.06 20.73
N LYS A 8 56.23 -47.77 20.86
CA LYS A 8 54.93 -47.37 20.28
C LYS A 8 54.15 -46.54 21.32
N PRO A 9 53.90 -45.24 21.11
CA PRO A 9 53.00 -44.49 21.98
C PRO A 9 51.54 -44.94 21.79
N LYS A 10 50.82 -45.14 22.91
CA LYS A 10 49.38 -45.41 22.96
C LYS A 10 48.61 -44.25 22.33
N GLY A 11 47.79 -44.54 21.33
CA GLY A 11 46.94 -43.55 20.64
C GLY A 11 45.89 -42.93 21.56
N LEU A 12 45.71 -41.61 21.43
CA LEU A 12 44.53 -40.90 21.90
C LEU A 12 43.30 -41.43 21.14
N LYS A 13 42.28 -41.87 21.87
CA LYS A 13 40.96 -42.18 21.31
C LYS A 13 40.26 -40.86 21.00
N GLU A 14 40.05 -40.55 19.72
CA GLU A 14 39.13 -39.49 19.28
C GLU A 14 37.71 -39.81 19.76
N SER A 15 37.09 -38.89 20.49
CA SER A 15 35.69 -38.98 20.90
C SER A 15 34.80 -38.77 19.67
N LYS A 16 34.19 -39.83 19.16
CA LYS A 16 33.21 -39.74 18.05
C LYS A 16 31.98 -38.95 18.51
N GLU A 17 31.62 -37.91 17.76
CA GLU A 17 30.42 -37.11 17.96
C GLU A 17 29.14 -37.95 17.82
N VAL A 18 28.12 -37.61 18.61
CA VAL A 18 26.85 -38.35 18.70
C VAL A 18 25.73 -37.50 18.12
N VAL A 19 25.16 -37.95 17.00
CA VAL A 19 24.04 -37.34 16.29
C VAL A 19 22.72 -37.85 16.88
N THR A 20 21.75 -36.96 17.07
CA THR A 20 20.40 -37.36 17.52
C THR A 20 19.49 -37.54 16.31
N VAL A 21 18.79 -38.67 16.23
CA VAL A 21 17.96 -39.04 15.06
C VAL A 21 16.54 -39.39 15.52
N TYR A 22 15.55 -39.04 14.69
CA TYR A 22 14.12 -39.28 14.91
C TYR A 22 13.59 -40.35 13.94
N GLU A 23 12.44 -40.95 14.27
CA GLU A 23 11.66 -41.77 13.33
C GLU A 23 11.13 -40.90 12.18
N ASN A 24 11.23 -41.39 10.95
CA ASN A 24 10.88 -40.68 9.70
C ASN A 24 11.58 -39.31 9.56
N ILE A 25 12.90 -39.30 9.70
CA ILE A 25 13.73 -38.10 9.46
C ILE A 25 13.84 -37.82 7.95
N THR A 26 13.70 -36.56 7.53
CA THR A 26 13.95 -36.18 6.13
C THR A 26 15.46 -36.13 5.83
N VAL A 27 15.84 -36.25 4.56
CA VAL A 27 17.24 -36.13 4.14
C VAL A 27 17.86 -34.81 4.58
N GLN A 28 17.08 -33.72 4.52
CA GLN A 28 17.50 -32.40 4.98
C GLN A 28 17.64 -32.32 6.51
N GLU A 29 16.66 -32.83 7.27
CA GLU A 29 16.75 -32.89 8.74
C GLU A 29 17.97 -33.74 9.19
N LEU A 30 18.30 -34.80 8.45
CA LEU A 30 19.48 -35.63 8.71
C LEU A 30 20.80 -34.89 8.40
N ALA A 31 20.83 -34.09 7.33
CA ALA A 31 21.98 -33.25 6.96
C ALA A 31 22.27 -32.21 8.04
N ASP A 32 21.23 -31.53 8.49
CA ASP A 32 21.29 -30.53 9.55
C ASP A 32 21.72 -31.17 10.89
N ALA A 33 21.18 -32.34 11.24
CA ALA A 33 21.57 -33.06 12.45
C ALA A 33 23.03 -33.54 12.44
N MET A 34 23.60 -33.74 11.26
CA MET A 34 25.00 -34.13 11.05
C MET A 34 25.95 -32.95 10.86
N GLU A 35 25.43 -31.72 10.79
CA GLU A 35 26.16 -30.49 10.42
C GLU A 35 26.91 -30.62 9.07
N LYS A 36 26.30 -31.33 8.10
CA LYS A 36 26.87 -31.53 6.77
C LYS A 36 25.90 -31.07 5.68
N SER A 37 26.42 -30.83 4.47
CA SER A 37 25.57 -30.46 3.34
C SER A 37 24.68 -31.62 2.91
N VAL A 38 23.50 -31.31 2.38
CA VAL A 38 22.59 -32.30 1.76
C VAL A 38 23.31 -33.08 0.64
N ASP A 39 24.17 -32.40 -0.13
CA ASP A 39 25.03 -33.02 -1.15
C ASP A 39 25.91 -34.13 -0.59
N HIS A 40 26.45 -33.95 0.63
CA HIS A 40 27.28 -34.97 1.27
C HIS A 40 26.47 -36.23 1.62
N ILE A 41 25.20 -36.06 2.02
CA ILE A 41 24.33 -37.21 2.29
C ILE A 41 24.01 -37.95 0.99
N PHE A 42 23.68 -37.25 -0.09
CA PHE A 42 23.45 -37.87 -1.40
C PHE A 42 24.69 -38.61 -1.92
N GLU A 43 25.90 -38.03 -1.75
CA GLU A 43 27.15 -38.72 -2.09
C GLU A 43 27.34 -40.03 -1.30
N VAL A 44 27.00 -40.04 -0.01
CA VAL A 44 27.10 -41.24 0.83
C VAL A 44 26.03 -42.27 0.44
N MET A 45 24.82 -41.82 0.09
CA MET A 45 23.72 -42.68 -0.38
C MET A 45 24.08 -43.46 -1.64
N LEU A 46 24.88 -42.91 -2.55
CA LEU A 46 25.36 -43.63 -3.75
C LEU A 46 26.12 -44.93 -3.44
N TYR A 47 26.66 -45.06 -2.23
CA TYR A 47 27.38 -46.25 -1.80
C TYR A 47 26.53 -47.24 -0.98
N ILE A 48 25.26 -46.94 -0.74
CA ILE A 48 24.34 -47.74 0.08
C ILE A 48 23.28 -48.34 -0.87
N GLN A 49 22.85 -49.57 -0.61
CA GLN A 49 21.82 -50.23 -1.43
C GLN A 49 20.42 -49.78 -0.97
N TYR A 50 19.47 -49.70 -1.89
CA TYR A 50 18.06 -49.33 -1.64
C TYR A 50 17.80 -47.84 -1.31
N THR A 51 18.67 -46.93 -1.73
CA THR A 51 18.52 -45.47 -1.55
C THR A 51 17.84 -44.76 -2.72
N ASP A 52 17.59 -45.44 -3.84
CA ASP A 52 17.01 -44.88 -5.08
C ASP A 52 15.59 -44.29 -4.94
N LYS A 53 15.00 -44.39 -3.74
CA LYS A 53 13.68 -43.85 -3.42
C LYS A 53 13.71 -42.48 -2.77
N TYR A 54 14.87 -42.02 -2.31
CA TYR A 54 15.04 -40.77 -1.57
C TYR A 54 15.85 -39.78 -2.42
N ASP A 55 15.25 -39.28 -3.50
CA ASP A 55 15.92 -38.41 -4.48
C ASP A 55 15.71 -36.91 -4.19
N SER A 56 14.89 -36.56 -3.20
CA SER A 56 14.62 -35.18 -2.81
C SER A 56 15.07 -34.87 -1.38
N PRO A 57 15.46 -33.61 -1.08
CA PRO A 57 15.82 -33.18 0.27
C PRO A 57 14.71 -33.41 1.32
N ASP A 58 13.45 -33.35 0.89
CA ASP A 58 12.26 -33.52 1.74
C ASP A 58 11.80 -34.99 1.85
N SER A 59 12.48 -35.92 1.18
CA SER A 59 12.14 -37.35 1.26
C SER A 59 12.34 -37.87 2.68
N GLU A 60 11.28 -38.40 3.29
CA GLU A 60 11.37 -39.08 4.59
C GLU A 60 12.04 -40.45 4.43
N ILE A 61 13.10 -40.70 5.19
CA ILE A 61 13.76 -42.00 5.20
C ILE A 61 12.98 -42.91 6.15
N ASP A 62 12.06 -43.68 5.59
CA ASP A 62 11.24 -44.67 6.29
C ASP A 62 12.06 -45.88 6.76
N ASN A 63 13.18 -46.18 6.10
CA ASN A 63 14.00 -47.33 6.43
C ASN A 63 15.14 -46.99 7.41
N PHE A 64 15.01 -47.47 8.65
CA PHE A 64 16.00 -47.32 9.72
C PHE A 64 17.42 -47.80 9.35
N HIS A 65 17.52 -48.84 8.51
CA HIS A 65 18.82 -49.40 8.14
C HIS A 65 19.65 -48.41 7.30
N VAL A 66 18.97 -47.67 6.42
CA VAL A 66 19.58 -46.66 5.54
C VAL A 66 20.13 -45.50 6.37
N VAL A 67 19.36 -44.98 7.32
CA VAL A 67 19.81 -43.88 8.21
C VAL A 67 21.05 -44.30 9.02
N LYS A 68 21.04 -45.53 9.56
CA LYS A 68 22.18 -46.07 10.30
C LYS A 68 23.44 -46.16 9.43
N ASP A 69 23.30 -46.62 8.20
CA ASP A 69 24.43 -46.81 7.29
C ASP A 69 25.02 -45.47 6.81
N ILE A 70 24.17 -44.46 6.56
CA ILE A 70 24.60 -43.09 6.23
C ILE A 70 25.44 -42.50 7.37
N ILE A 71 24.97 -42.62 8.61
CA ILE A 71 25.65 -42.10 9.79
C ILE A 71 26.96 -42.86 10.05
N ALA A 72 26.93 -44.20 9.89
CA ALA A 72 28.10 -45.05 10.09
C ALA A 72 29.21 -44.76 9.07
N LYS A 73 28.87 -44.59 7.79
CA LYS A 73 29.82 -44.19 6.73
C LYS A 73 30.33 -42.77 6.90
N SER A 74 29.53 -41.90 7.51
CA SER A 74 29.93 -40.54 7.86
C SER A 74 30.81 -40.44 9.11
N GLY A 75 31.06 -41.56 9.79
CA GLY A 75 31.99 -41.65 10.93
C GLY A 75 31.38 -41.34 12.31
N LEU A 76 30.07 -41.08 12.38
CA LEU A 76 29.36 -40.58 13.55
C LEU A 76 28.65 -41.71 14.32
N ARG A 77 28.24 -41.47 15.58
CA ARG A 77 27.37 -42.37 16.35
C ARG A 77 25.97 -41.78 16.46
N PHE A 78 24.93 -42.61 16.55
CA PHE A 78 23.55 -42.11 16.65
C PHE A 78 22.93 -42.36 18.04
N ARG A 79 22.02 -41.46 18.45
CA ARG A 79 21.13 -41.61 19.61
C ARG A 79 19.69 -41.36 19.16
N PHE A 80 18.80 -42.30 19.45
CA PHE A 80 17.40 -42.17 19.09
C PHE A 80 16.62 -41.31 20.10
N LYS A 81 15.72 -40.47 19.60
CA LYS A 81 14.71 -39.76 20.39
C LYS A 81 13.38 -39.78 19.62
N GLU A 82 12.27 -39.97 20.33
CA GLU A 82 10.94 -39.75 19.74
C GLU A 82 10.75 -38.27 19.37
N LYS A 83 10.20 -38.01 18.17
CA LYS A 83 9.89 -36.66 17.71
C LYS A 83 8.79 -36.12 18.64
N LYS A 84 9.06 -35.05 19.39
CA LYS A 84 7.99 -34.36 20.15
C LYS A 84 6.95 -33.94 19.12
N LYS A 85 5.70 -34.40 19.27
CA LYS A 85 4.59 -33.93 18.43
C LYS A 85 4.65 -32.42 18.38
N ALA A 86 4.62 -31.85 17.17
CA ALA A 86 4.54 -30.42 17.00
C ALA A 86 3.39 -29.92 17.87
N ILE A 87 3.70 -29.05 18.84
CA ILE A 87 2.67 -28.40 19.64
C ILE A 87 1.91 -27.55 18.63
N VAL A 88 0.70 -27.99 18.26
CA VAL A 88 -0.22 -27.18 17.48
C VAL A 88 -0.40 -25.91 18.31
N LYS A 89 0.11 -24.78 17.80
CA LYS A 89 -0.05 -23.49 18.48
C LYS A 89 -1.56 -23.27 18.62
N GLU A 90 -2.09 -23.27 19.84
CA GLU A 90 -3.49 -22.92 20.08
C GLU A 90 -3.76 -21.53 19.51
N ASN A 91 -4.85 -21.38 18.75
CA ASN A 91 -5.26 -20.09 18.25
C ASN A 91 -5.69 -19.22 19.44
N LYS A 92 -4.95 -18.14 19.67
CA LYS A 92 -5.22 -17.20 20.77
C LYS A 92 -5.96 -15.96 20.30
N ASP A 93 -6.39 -15.89 19.05
CA ASP A 93 -7.15 -14.77 18.53
C ASP A 93 -8.57 -14.71 19.14
N LEU A 94 -9.26 -13.61 18.86
CA LEU A 94 -10.68 -13.42 19.12
C LEU A 94 -11.46 -13.88 17.88
N GLU A 95 -12.41 -14.78 18.07
CA GLU A 95 -13.35 -15.15 17.02
C GLU A 95 -14.55 -14.18 17.05
N PRO A 96 -15.11 -13.80 15.89
CA PRO A 96 -16.37 -13.07 15.84
C PRO A 96 -17.45 -13.82 16.61
N ARG A 97 -18.31 -13.10 17.31
CA ARG A 97 -19.40 -13.75 18.05
C ARG A 97 -20.36 -14.43 17.07
N PRO A 98 -20.99 -15.53 17.50
CA PRO A 98 -22.14 -16.03 16.78
C PRO A 98 -23.23 -14.94 16.71
N PRO A 99 -24.05 -14.96 15.65
CA PRO A 99 -25.16 -14.03 15.53
C PRO A 99 -26.06 -14.10 16.78
N PRO A 100 -26.56 -12.96 17.29
CA PRO A 100 -27.45 -12.92 18.44
C PRO A 100 -28.73 -13.71 18.17
N GLU A 101 -29.32 -14.25 19.23
CA GLU A 101 -30.65 -14.85 19.15
C GLU A 101 -31.70 -13.76 18.84
N PRO A 102 -32.78 -14.07 18.09
CA PRO A 102 -33.76 -13.08 17.68
C PRO A 102 -34.47 -12.35 18.83
N GLU A 103 -34.48 -12.93 20.03
CA GLU A 103 -35.14 -12.38 21.22
C GLU A 103 -34.36 -11.22 21.87
N ASP A 104 -33.03 -11.20 21.70
CA ASP A 104 -32.14 -10.18 22.29
C ASP A 104 -31.96 -8.94 21.39
N LEU A 105 -32.52 -9.00 20.18
CA LEU A 105 -32.41 -7.96 19.16
C LEU A 105 -33.38 -6.80 19.43
N VAL A 106 -32.82 -5.63 19.71
CA VAL A 106 -33.58 -4.37 19.93
C VAL A 106 -33.41 -3.47 18.71
N ARG A 107 -34.45 -2.67 18.37
CA ARG A 107 -34.33 -1.64 17.33
C ARG A 107 -33.21 -0.66 17.67
N ARG A 108 -32.37 -0.33 16.68
CA ARG A 108 -31.30 0.66 16.82
C ARG A 108 -31.44 1.78 15.79
N PRO A 109 -30.82 2.96 16.02
CA PRO A 109 -30.69 4.01 15.00
C PRO A 109 -30.08 3.47 13.70
N PRO A 110 -30.66 3.74 12.52
CA PRO A 110 -30.03 3.40 11.26
C PRO A 110 -28.77 4.26 11.04
N VAL A 111 -27.74 3.63 10.48
CA VAL A 111 -26.50 4.30 10.11
C VAL A 111 -26.51 4.53 8.61
N VAL A 112 -26.35 5.78 8.19
CA VAL A 112 -26.56 6.24 6.83
C VAL A 112 -25.31 6.92 6.30
N THR A 113 -24.75 6.44 5.20
CA THR A 113 -23.64 7.14 4.52
C THR A 113 -24.18 8.05 3.43
N VAL A 114 -23.71 9.29 3.38
CA VAL A 114 -23.98 10.21 2.26
C VAL A 114 -22.83 10.16 1.26
N MET A 115 -23.14 9.77 0.02
CA MET A 115 -22.19 9.59 -1.09
C MET A 115 -22.57 10.44 -2.30
N GLY A 116 -21.64 10.62 -3.23
CA GLY A 116 -21.87 11.38 -4.47
C GLY A 116 -20.66 12.17 -4.93
N HIS A 117 -20.75 12.73 -6.13
CA HIS A 117 -19.68 13.51 -6.76
C HIS A 117 -19.32 14.80 -5.99
N VAL A 118 -18.14 15.35 -6.25
CA VAL A 118 -17.73 16.68 -5.76
C VAL A 118 -18.76 17.74 -6.18
N ASP A 119 -18.98 18.76 -5.34
CA ASP A 119 -19.91 19.88 -5.57
C ASP A 119 -21.40 19.53 -5.77
N HIS A 120 -21.79 18.27 -5.54
CA HIS A 120 -23.21 17.88 -5.49
C HIS A 120 -23.93 18.31 -4.20
N GLY A 121 -23.23 18.94 -3.25
CA GLY A 121 -23.83 19.49 -2.03
C GLY A 121 -24.04 18.49 -0.88
N LYS A 122 -23.24 17.42 -0.79
CA LYS A 122 -23.25 16.45 0.31
C LYS A 122 -23.05 17.10 1.68
N THR A 123 -21.93 17.81 1.83
CA THR A 123 -21.59 18.51 3.07
C THR A 123 -22.60 19.59 3.40
N THR A 124 -23.17 20.26 2.40
CA THR A 124 -24.25 21.24 2.59
C THR A 124 -25.53 20.60 3.12
N LEU A 125 -25.90 19.42 2.62
CA LEU A 125 -27.03 18.65 3.15
C LEU A 125 -26.78 18.26 4.62
N LEU A 126 -25.59 17.77 4.92
CA LEU A 126 -25.21 17.37 6.28
C LEU A 126 -25.14 18.56 7.24
N ASP A 127 -24.63 19.71 6.79
CA ASP A 127 -24.62 20.95 7.55
C ASP A 127 -26.04 21.42 7.92
N MET A 128 -26.96 21.34 6.97
CA MET A 128 -28.37 21.65 7.20
C MET A 128 -28.98 20.71 8.25
N LEU A 129 -28.72 19.41 8.14
CA LEU A 129 -29.19 18.39 9.11
C LEU A 129 -28.60 18.60 10.51
N ARG A 130 -27.33 19.03 10.59
CA ARG A 130 -26.64 19.32 11.86
C ARG A 130 -27.00 20.68 12.45
N LYS A 131 -27.61 21.58 11.68
CA LYS A 131 -27.75 23.02 12.01
C LYS A 131 -26.40 23.66 12.33
N THR A 132 -25.36 23.26 11.60
CA THR A 132 -23.99 23.79 11.73
C THR A 132 -23.46 24.23 10.37
N ASN A 133 -22.48 25.12 10.34
CA ASN A 133 -21.73 25.46 9.12
C ASN A 133 -20.31 24.90 9.22
N VAL A 134 -20.10 23.69 8.73
CA VAL A 134 -18.78 23.04 8.64
C VAL A 134 -18.10 23.39 7.31
N VAL A 135 -18.85 23.54 6.22
CA VAL A 135 -18.31 23.90 4.89
C VAL A 135 -17.45 25.17 4.93
N ASP A 136 -17.84 26.18 5.71
CA ASP A 136 -17.09 27.44 5.85
C ASP A 136 -15.76 27.30 6.62
N LYS A 137 -15.62 26.22 7.40
CA LYS A 137 -14.44 25.95 8.24
C LYS A 137 -13.46 24.98 7.58
N GLU A 138 -13.91 24.17 6.64
CA GLU A 138 -13.05 23.21 5.94
C GLU A 138 -12.15 23.89 4.90
N PHE A 139 -10.87 23.52 4.90
CA PHE A 139 -9.91 24.09 3.96
C PHE A 139 -10.25 23.69 2.52
N GLY A 140 -10.39 24.69 1.65
CA GLY A 140 -10.74 24.48 0.24
C GLY A 140 -12.22 24.23 -0.01
N GLY A 141 -13.09 24.32 1.01
CA GLY A 141 -14.52 24.07 0.87
C GLY A 141 -14.88 22.61 0.54
N ILE A 142 -13.97 21.68 0.84
CA ILE A 142 -14.14 20.25 0.57
C ILE A 142 -13.97 19.43 1.85
N THR A 143 -14.78 18.38 1.96
CA THR A 143 -14.68 17.38 3.04
C THR A 143 -13.56 16.41 2.73
N GLN A 144 -12.59 16.30 3.65
CA GLN A 144 -11.37 15.49 3.48
C GLN A 144 -11.22 14.38 4.53
N HIS A 145 -12.15 14.29 5.49
CA HIS A 145 -12.18 13.31 6.58
C HIS A 145 -13.55 12.64 6.65
N ILE A 146 -13.62 11.42 7.19
CA ILE A 146 -14.92 10.78 7.43
C ILE A 146 -15.45 11.28 8.78
N GLY A 147 -16.53 12.04 8.73
CA GLY A 147 -17.26 12.49 9.92
C GLY A 147 -18.40 11.54 10.27
N ALA A 148 -18.64 11.33 11.56
CA ALA A 148 -19.82 10.63 12.04
C ALA A 148 -20.56 11.49 13.06
N PHE A 149 -21.87 11.62 12.91
CA PHE A 149 -22.71 12.40 13.84
C PHE A 149 -24.13 11.84 13.89
N SER A 150 -24.85 12.09 14.97
CA SER A 150 -26.24 11.65 15.13
C SER A 150 -27.19 12.86 15.13
N VAL A 151 -28.29 12.74 14.40
CA VAL A 151 -29.35 13.74 14.30
C VAL A 151 -30.62 13.17 14.93
N GLN A 152 -31.22 13.94 15.83
CA GLN A 152 -32.51 13.60 16.43
C GLN A 152 -33.64 14.28 15.65
N LEU A 153 -34.55 13.48 15.14
CA LEU A 153 -35.70 13.90 14.35
C LEU A 153 -36.80 14.49 15.23
N ALA A 154 -37.71 15.25 14.63
CA ALA A 154 -38.93 15.73 15.29
C ALA A 154 -39.86 14.58 15.74
N SER A 155 -39.78 13.43 15.04
CA SER A 155 -40.50 12.19 15.39
C SER A 155 -39.96 11.52 16.66
N GLY A 156 -38.77 11.91 17.15
CA GLY A 156 -38.08 11.30 18.28
C GLY A 156 -37.10 10.20 17.90
N GLU A 157 -37.12 9.74 16.65
CA GLU A 157 -36.14 8.81 16.09
C GLU A 157 -34.77 9.47 15.93
N THR A 158 -33.70 8.68 15.96
CA THR A 158 -32.33 9.17 15.78
C THR A 158 -31.73 8.50 14.55
N ILE A 159 -31.05 9.27 13.70
CA ILE A 159 -30.31 8.76 12.54
C ILE A 159 -28.83 9.10 12.75
N THR A 160 -27.95 8.14 12.50
CA THR A 160 -26.50 8.39 12.49
C THR A 160 -26.04 8.57 11.04
N PHE A 161 -25.46 9.71 10.73
CA PHE A 161 -24.90 10.00 9.42
C PHE A 161 -23.39 9.84 9.40
N LEU A 162 -22.88 9.24 8.33
CA LEU A 162 -21.48 9.23 7.95
C LEU A 162 -21.28 10.16 6.74
N ASP A 163 -20.43 11.16 6.90
CA ASP A 163 -19.99 12.05 5.83
C ASP A 163 -18.80 11.43 5.12
N THR A 164 -18.88 11.25 3.79
CA THR A 164 -17.76 10.74 2.99
C THR A 164 -17.27 11.75 1.97
N PRO A 165 -15.94 11.90 1.80
CA PRO A 165 -15.38 12.75 0.76
C PRO A 165 -15.83 12.34 -0.65
N GLY A 166 -16.20 13.34 -1.46
CA GLY A 166 -16.65 13.10 -2.84
C GLY A 166 -15.55 12.81 -3.85
N HIS A 167 -14.32 13.20 -3.55
CA HIS A 167 -13.23 13.22 -4.52
C HIS A 167 -12.64 11.82 -4.79
N ALA A 168 -12.22 11.48 -6.02
CA ALA A 168 -11.84 10.11 -6.36
C ALA A 168 -10.70 9.53 -5.52
N ALA A 169 -9.72 10.36 -5.11
CA ALA A 169 -8.62 9.91 -4.23
C ALA A 169 -9.08 9.26 -2.92
N PHE A 170 -10.32 9.51 -2.50
CA PHE A 170 -10.92 8.95 -1.29
C PHE A 170 -11.82 7.74 -1.58
N SER A 171 -11.52 6.95 -2.60
CA SER A 171 -12.26 5.73 -2.95
C SER A 171 -12.31 4.74 -1.77
N ALA A 172 -11.17 4.50 -1.11
CA ALA A 172 -11.09 3.62 0.06
C ALA A 172 -12.00 4.08 1.21
N MET A 173 -12.12 5.39 1.42
CA MET A 173 -13.03 5.96 2.41
C MET A 173 -14.50 5.70 2.08
N ARG A 174 -14.88 5.84 0.80
CA ARG A 174 -16.26 5.53 0.36
C ARG A 174 -16.58 4.06 0.50
N ALA A 175 -15.67 3.17 0.10
CA ALA A 175 -15.84 1.72 0.29
C ALA A 175 -16.05 1.37 1.77
N ARG A 176 -15.24 1.95 2.67
CA ARG A 176 -15.40 1.79 4.12
C ARG A 176 -16.75 2.30 4.61
N GLY A 177 -17.18 3.48 4.16
CA GLY A 177 -18.48 4.04 4.48
C GLY A 177 -19.62 3.08 4.09
N ALA A 178 -19.59 2.55 2.88
CA ALA A 178 -20.60 1.60 2.39
C ALA A 178 -20.70 0.36 3.29
N HIS A 179 -19.58 -0.30 3.61
CA HIS A 179 -19.57 -1.53 4.41
C HIS A 179 -20.06 -1.37 5.85
N VAL A 180 -20.00 -0.15 6.39
CA VAL A 180 -20.33 0.12 7.79
C VAL A 180 -21.80 0.52 7.97
N THR A 181 -22.48 0.92 6.89
CA THR A 181 -23.82 1.51 6.96
C THR A 181 -24.94 0.60 6.54
N ASP A 182 -26.13 0.86 7.09
CA ASP A 182 -27.36 0.15 6.76
C ASP A 182 -28.00 0.71 5.47
N ILE A 183 -27.84 2.01 5.21
CA ILE A 183 -28.43 2.70 4.04
C ILE A 183 -27.41 3.66 3.43
N VAL A 184 -27.37 3.76 2.10
CA VAL A 184 -26.59 4.78 1.39
C VAL A 184 -27.52 5.83 0.79
N VAL A 185 -27.27 7.10 1.07
CA VAL A 185 -27.92 8.24 0.39
C VAL A 185 -26.99 8.78 -0.69
N LEU A 186 -27.37 8.61 -1.95
CA LEU A 186 -26.63 9.07 -3.11
C LEU A 186 -27.12 10.47 -3.52
N VAL A 187 -26.29 11.48 -3.32
CA VAL A 187 -26.59 12.86 -3.69
C VAL A 187 -26.16 13.14 -5.12
N VAL A 188 -27.14 13.45 -5.96
CA VAL A 188 -26.94 13.76 -7.38
C VAL A 188 -27.48 15.15 -7.65
N ALA A 189 -26.64 16.06 -8.12
CA ALA A 189 -27.10 17.39 -8.48
C ALA A 189 -27.88 17.36 -9.80
N VAL A 190 -29.02 18.06 -9.86
CA VAL A 190 -29.89 18.08 -11.05
C VAL A 190 -29.25 18.80 -12.24
N ASP A 191 -28.34 19.75 -11.98
CA ASP A 191 -27.60 20.49 -13.02
C ASP A 191 -26.51 19.64 -13.68
N ASP A 192 -25.80 18.83 -12.89
CA ASP A 192 -24.66 18.02 -13.35
C ASP A 192 -25.08 16.62 -13.82
N GLY A 193 -26.04 15.99 -13.13
CA GLY A 193 -26.47 14.62 -13.41
C GLY A 193 -25.49 13.56 -12.89
N VAL A 194 -25.50 12.38 -13.51
CA VAL A 194 -24.66 11.24 -13.09
C VAL A 194 -23.25 11.38 -13.67
N MET A 195 -22.25 11.46 -12.79
CA MET A 195 -20.83 11.58 -13.12
C MET A 195 -20.06 10.29 -12.80
N GLY A 196 -18.77 10.22 -13.18
CA GLY A 196 -17.91 9.05 -12.94
C GLY A 196 -17.83 8.63 -11.47
N GLN A 197 -17.64 9.58 -10.56
CA GLN A 197 -17.62 9.30 -9.11
C GLN A 197 -18.99 8.83 -8.59
N THR A 198 -20.10 9.27 -9.19
CA THR A 198 -21.45 8.77 -8.85
C THR A 198 -21.57 7.29 -9.20
N VAL A 199 -21.07 6.87 -10.38
CA VAL A 199 -21.04 5.46 -10.79
C VAL A 199 -20.18 4.62 -9.83
N GLU A 200 -19.06 5.17 -9.39
CA GLU A 200 -18.19 4.51 -8.42
C GLU A 200 -18.89 4.32 -7.05
N CYS A 201 -19.61 5.34 -6.57
CA CYS A 201 -20.41 5.24 -5.35
C CYS A 201 -21.50 4.15 -5.45
N ILE A 202 -22.15 4.04 -6.62
CA ILE A 202 -23.13 2.98 -6.88
C ILE A 202 -22.47 1.60 -6.80
N ARG A 203 -21.27 1.44 -7.39
CA ARG A 203 -20.52 0.19 -7.32
C ARG A 203 -20.19 -0.20 -5.87
N HIS A 204 -19.70 0.75 -5.06
CA HIS A 204 -19.41 0.49 -3.64
C HIS A 204 -20.66 0.06 -2.86
N ALA A 205 -21.80 0.70 -3.10
CA ALA A 205 -23.06 0.33 -2.46
C ALA A 205 -23.54 -1.07 -2.89
N GLN A 206 -23.38 -1.42 -4.17
CA GLN A 206 -23.70 -2.75 -4.70
C GLN A 206 -22.76 -3.84 -4.16
N GLU A 207 -21.46 -3.58 -4.08
CA GLU A 207 -20.46 -4.50 -3.52
C GLU A 207 -20.68 -4.74 -2.03
N ALA A 208 -21.19 -3.75 -1.31
CA ALA A 208 -21.56 -3.86 0.10
C ALA A 208 -22.98 -4.42 0.32
N GLU A 209 -23.76 -4.66 -0.74
CA GLU A 209 -25.16 -5.11 -0.67
C GLU A 209 -26.08 -4.19 0.15
N VAL A 210 -25.83 -2.88 0.10
CA VAL A 210 -26.55 -1.87 0.88
C VAL A 210 -27.60 -1.16 0.03
N PRO A 211 -28.85 -0.99 0.51
CA PRO A 211 -29.89 -0.27 -0.23
C PRO A 211 -29.55 1.21 -0.38
N VAL A 212 -29.95 1.76 -1.54
CA VAL A 212 -29.61 3.13 -1.94
C VAL A 212 -30.87 3.98 -2.04
N ILE A 213 -30.84 5.18 -1.46
CA ILE A 213 -31.81 6.26 -1.67
C ILE A 213 -31.13 7.35 -2.49
N VAL A 214 -31.76 7.82 -3.56
CA VAL A 214 -31.21 8.89 -4.40
C VAL A 214 -31.82 10.23 -3.99
N ALA A 215 -30.96 11.16 -3.57
CA ALA A 215 -31.33 12.53 -3.27
C ALA A 215 -30.95 13.45 -4.45
N LEU A 216 -31.95 13.95 -5.18
CA LEU A 216 -31.75 14.86 -6.31
C LEU A 216 -31.62 16.29 -5.79
N ASN A 217 -30.41 16.82 -5.73
CA ASN A 217 -30.09 18.11 -5.10
C ASN A 217 -30.09 19.28 -6.10
N LYS A 218 -30.11 20.52 -5.57
CA LYS A 218 -30.12 21.79 -6.32
C LYS A 218 -31.37 22.02 -7.17
N VAL A 219 -32.53 21.52 -6.72
CA VAL A 219 -33.83 21.70 -7.40
C VAL A 219 -34.21 23.19 -7.53
N ASP A 220 -33.67 24.06 -6.66
CA ASP A 220 -33.85 25.50 -6.72
C ASP A 220 -33.29 26.16 -7.99
N LYS A 221 -32.26 25.59 -8.61
CA LYS A 221 -31.65 26.11 -9.85
C LYS A 221 -32.37 25.64 -11.11
N ALA A 222 -33.00 24.48 -11.09
CA ALA A 222 -33.63 23.86 -12.26
C ALA A 222 -34.95 23.16 -11.90
N PRO A 223 -36.02 23.89 -11.53
CA PRO A 223 -37.27 23.29 -11.06
C PRO A 223 -38.05 22.53 -12.14
N GLN A 224 -37.80 22.77 -13.44
CA GLN A 224 -38.61 22.21 -14.53
C GLN A 224 -38.32 20.74 -14.88
N ASN A 225 -37.15 20.18 -14.51
CA ASN A 225 -36.73 18.84 -14.94
C ASN A 225 -36.95 17.72 -13.91
N VAL A 226 -37.45 18.04 -12.72
CA VAL A 226 -37.43 17.10 -11.56
C VAL A 226 -38.80 16.50 -11.26
N HIS A 227 -39.89 17.11 -11.74
CA HIS A 227 -41.28 16.70 -11.44
C HIS A 227 -41.75 15.38 -12.11
N GLY A 228 -40.83 14.53 -12.58
CA GLY A 228 -41.17 13.26 -13.25
C GLY A 228 -40.10 12.18 -13.18
N ILE A 229 -39.12 12.31 -12.28
CA ILE A 229 -38.08 11.29 -12.05
C ILE A 229 -38.41 10.55 -10.75
N GLN A 230 -39.49 9.77 -10.76
CA GLN A 230 -39.67 8.72 -9.76
C GLN A 230 -39.09 7.45 -10.39
N LEU A 231 -37.89 7.03 -9.96
CA LEU A 231 -37.30 5.76 -10.42
C LEU A 231 -38.22 4.56 -10.05
N GLU A 232 -39.02 4.72 -9.01
CA GLU A 232 -40.11 3.81 -8.63
C GLU A 232 -41.19 3.69 -9.72
N ASP A 233 -41.56 4.78 -10.39
CA ASP A 233 -42.56 4.78 -11.47
C ASP A 233 -42.09 4.00 -12.71
N PHE A 234 -40.77 3.88 -12.89
CA PHE A 234 -40.16 3.05 -13.93
C PHE A 234 -40.02 1.58 -13.51
N GLY A 235 -40.53 1.20 -12.33
CA GLY A 235 -40.52 -0.16 -11.80
C GLY A 235 -39.23 -0.55 -11.08
N GLY A 236 -38.44 0.41 -10.59
CA GLY A 236 -37.27 0.16 -9.76
C GLY A 236 -37.56 0.25 -8.25
N ASP A 237 -36.75 -0.42 -7.43
CA ASP A 237 -36.87 -0.42 -5.96
C ASP A 237 -36.18 0.79 -5.29
N VAL A 238 -35.65 1.73 -6.08
CA VAL A 238 -34.84 2.86 -5.62
C VAL A 238 -35.69 4.12 -5.50
N GLN A 239 -35.78 4.67 -4.29
CA GLN A 239 -36.46 5.94 -4.03
C GLN A 239 -35.64 7.12 -4.54
N ALA A 240 -36.27 8.02 -5.28
CA ALA A 240 -35.69 9.28 -5.75
C ALA A 240 -36.43 10.47 -5.15
N ILE A 241 -35.75 11.27 -4.32
CA ILE A 241 -36.35 12.37 -3.57
C ILE A 241 -35.72 13.70 -4.01
N PRO A 242 -36.51 14.64 -4.55
CA PRO A 242 -36.03 15.95 -4.95
C PRO A 242 -35.84 16.87 -3.75
N ILE A 243 -34.63 17.34 -3.50
CA ILE A 243 -34.26 18.18 -2.35
C ILE A 243 -33.56 19.48 -2.77
N SER A 244 -33.65 20.52 -1.93
CA SER A 244 -32.74 21.67 -1.99
C SER A 244 -32.01 21.82 -0.66
N ALA A 245 -30.76 21.36 -0.60
CA ALA A 245 -29.94 21.44 0.61
C ALA A 245 -29.74 22.89 1.11
N LEU A 246 -29.70 23.86 0.20
CA LEU A 246 -29.50 25.28 0.55
C LEU A 246 -30.75 25.92 1.18
N LYS A 247 -31.94 25.57 0.68
CA LYS A 247 -33.22 26.11 1.18
C LYS A 247 -33.81 25.26 2.31
N GLY A 248 -33.36 24.02 2.45
CA GLY A 248 -33.97 23.03 3.32
C GLY A 248 -35.25 22.41 2.75
N ASP A 249 -35.56 22.63 1.46
CA ASP A 249 -36.78 22.10 0.85
C ASP A 249 -36.70 20.56 0.73
N ASN A 250 -37.76 19.87 1.14
CA ASN A 250 -37.93 18.41 1.11
C ASN A 250 -36.88 17.58 1.88
N VAL A 251 -36.07 18.19 2.74
CA VAL A 251 -35.12 17.44 3.58
C VAL A 251 -35.86 16.55 4.59
N GLU A 252 -36.99 17.03 5.14
CA GLU A 252 -37.85 16.24 6.03
C GLU A 252 -38.40 14.97 5.33
N GLN A 253 -38.71 15.06 4.02
CA GLN A 253 -39.17 13.91 3.25
C GLN A 253 -38.07 12.86 3.06
N LEU A 254 -36.81 13.31 2.90
CA LEU A 254 -35.65 12.41 2.86
C LEU A 254 -35.45 11.70 4.20
N GLU A 255 -35.61 12.42 5.32
CA GLU A 255 -35.54 11.83 6.66
C GLU A 255 -36.64 10.79 6.88
N GLU A 256 -37.89 11.09 6.51
CA GLU A 256 -39.01 10.16 6.60
C GLU A 256 -38.79 8.91 5.74
N ALA A 257 -38.23 9.05 4.55
CA ALA A 257 -37.89 7.93 3.67
C ALA A 257 -36.80 7.03 4.26
N ILE A 258 -35.77 7.60 4.88
CA ILE A 258 -34.72 6.84 5.58
C ILE A 258 -35.34 6.04 6.73
N VAL A 259 -36.20 6.68 7.54
CA VAL A 259 -36.88 6.00 8.64
C VAL A 259 -37.75 4.86 8.11
N ALA A 260 -38.58 5.13 7.09
CA ALA A 260 -39.45 4.12 6.49
C ALA A 260 -38.66 2.91 5.96
N LEU A 261 -37.54 3.16 5.26
CA LEU A 261 -36.67 2.08 4.77
C LEU A 261 -36.05 1.29 5.94
N SER A 262 -35.61 1.96 7.00
CA SER A 262 -35.05 1.31 8.18
C SER A 262 -36.07 0.41 8.91
N GLU A 263 -37.35 0.78 8.90
CA GLU A 263 -38.43 -0.03 9.47
C GLU A 263 -38.70 -1.29 8.65
N VAL A 264 -38.66 -1.18 7.31
CA VAL A 264 -38.80 -2.31 6.39
C VAL A 264 -37.64 -3.28 6.52
N MET A 265 -36.42 -2.77 6.70
CA MET A 265 -35.22 -3.58 6.93
C MET A 265 -35.14 -4.22 8.33
N GLU A 266 -35.99 -3.77 9.26
CA GLU A 266 -35.96 -4.17 10.66
C GLU A 266 -34.57 -4.05 11.30
N VAL A 267 -33.91 -2.89 11.14
CA VAL A 267 -32.55 -2.68 11.68
C VAL A 267 -32.54 -2.89 13.21
N LYS A 268 -31.84 -3.94 13.64
CA LYS A 268 -31.77 -4.36 15.04
C LYS A 268 -30.31 -4.59 15.47
N ALA A 269 -30.04 -4.42 16.75
CA ALA A 269 -28.79 -4.81 17.37
C ALA A 269 -29.03 -5.33 18.78
N ASP A 270 -28.11 -6.16 19.25
CA ASP A 270 -28.07 -6.63 20.63
C ASP A 270 -27.34 -5.58 21.47
N PRO A 271 -28.03 -4.87 22.40
CA PRO A 271 -27.40 -3.89 23.29
C PRO A 271 -26.66 -4.57 24.45
N SER A 272 -26.90 -5.86 24.68
CA SER A 272 -26.31 -6.64 25.75
C SER A 272 -25.02 -7.33 25.29
N GLY A 273 -24.20 -7.75 26.26
CA GLY A 273 -22.93 -8.41 25.98
C GLY A 273 -21.77 -7.45 25.74
N PHE A 274 -20.70 -8.00 25.15
CA PHE A 274 -19.48 -7.25 24.88
C PHE A 274 -19.58 -6.51 23.57
N VAL A 275 -18.85 -5.41 23.49
CA VAL A 275 -18.90 -4.51 22.36
C VAL A 275 -18.21 -5.07 21.13
N GLU A 276 -18.91 -4.97 20.01
CA GLU A 276 -18.34 -5.06 18.67
C GLU A 276 -18.62 -3.75 17.92
N GLY A 277 -17.68 -3.31 17.11
CA GLY A 277 -17.82 -2.09 16.34
C GLY A 277 -16.73 -1.97 15.28
N THR A 278 -16.70 -0.83 14.61
CA THR A 278 -15.72 -0.55 13.55
C THR A 278 -15.07 0.80 13.77
N VAL A 279 -13.75 0.87 13.56
CA VAL A 279 -13.02 2.14 13.54
C VAL A 279 -13.39 2.89 12.28
N ILE A 280 -13.98 4.08 12.42
CA ILE A 280 -14.27 4.97 11.29
C ILE A 280 -12.98 5.70 10.88
N GLU A 281 -12.33 6.32 11.86
CA GLU A 281 -11.16 7.15 11.64
C GLU A 281 -10.27 7.22 12.89
N SER A 282 -8.97 7.36 12.69
CA SER A 282 -7.96 7.45 13.76
C SER A 282 -7.15 8.72 13.59
N ARG A 283 -6.94 9.47 14.68
CA ARG A 283 -6.19 10.73 14.67
C ARG A 283 -5.31 10.91 15.91
N HIS A 284 -4.29 11.77 15.79
CA HIS A 284 -3.43 12.11 16.91
C HIS A 284 -3.66 13.56 17.37
N ASP A 285 -4.08 13.73 18.62
CA ASP A 285 -4.23 15.04 19.25
C ASP A 285 -3.15 15.28 20.33
N MET A 286 -2.59 16.49 20.34
CA MET A 286 -1.49 16.85 21.24
C MET A 286 -1.90 16.86 22.73
N GLY A 287 -3.18 17.11 23.05
CA GLY A 287 -3.68 17.16 24.43
C GLY A 287 -4.30 15.86 24.90
N ARG A 288 -5.13 15.24 24.05
CA ARG A 288 -5.90 14.02 24.36
C ARG A 288 -5.16 12.74 23.99
N GLY A 289 -4.09 12.83 23.21
CA GLY A 289 -3.28 11.71 22.73
C GLY A 289 -3.90 11.04 21.51
N LYS A 290 -3.79 9.71 21.45
CA LYS A 290 -4.32 8.89 20.35
C LYS A 290 -5.85 8.76 20.48
N LEU A 291 -6.56 9.27 19.49
CA LEU A 291 -8.02 9.28 19.38
C LEU A 291 -8.44 8.36 18.23
N ALA A 292 -9.55 7.66 18.39
CA ALA A 292 -10.20 6.97 17.28
C ALA A 292 -11.71 7.15 17.38
N THR A 293 -12.33 7.52 16.28
CA THR A 293 -13.78 7.56 16.11
C THR A 293 -14.26 6.16 15.78
N VAL A 294 -15.20 5.66 16.57
CA VAL A 294 -15.69 4.28 16.52
C VAL A 294 -17.20 4.30 16.39
N LEU A 295 -17.72 3.44 15.52
CA LEU A 295 -19.14 3.15 15.46
C LEU A 295 -19.42 1.84 16.19
N VAL A 296 -20.26 1.90 17.24
CA VAL A 296 -20.69 0.71 17.99
C VAL A 296 -21.73 -0.04 17.16
N GLN A 297 -21.48 -1.30 16.83
CA GLN A 297 -22.42 -2.14 16.06
C GLN A 297 -23.25 -3.04 16.99
N ARG A 298 -22.61 -3.58 18.03
CA ARG A 298 -23.24 -4.48 19.02
C ARG A 298 -22.69 -4.19 20.41
N GLY A 299 -23.50 -4.44 21.44
CA GLY A 299 -23.16 -4.24 22.84
C GLY A 299 -23.22 -2.76 23.27
N THR A 300 -23.09 -2.53 24.56
CA THR A 300 -23.07 -1.17 25.13
C THR A 300 -21.68 -0.85 25.66
N LEU A 301 -20.99 0.12 25.04
CA LEU A 301 -19.65 0.49 25.46
C LEU A 301 -19.67 1.37 26.70
N LYS A 302 -18.88 0.97 27.70
CA LYS A 302 -18.74 1.70 28.96
C LYS A 302 -17.31 2.15 29.18
N LYS A 303 -17.17 3.25 29.92
CA LYS A 303 -15.85 3.73 30.37
C LYS A 303 -15.13 2.65 31.19
N GLY A 304 -13.88 2.37 30.83
CA GLY A 304 -13.05 1.35 31.49
C GLY A 304 -12.97 0.00 30.78
N ALA A 305 -13.77 -0.20 29.72
CA ALA A 305 -13.68 -1.37 28.85
C ALA A 305 -12.30 -1.52 28.19
N TYR A 306 -11.94 -2.76 27.86
CA TYR A 306 -10.71 -3.11 27.14
C TYR A 306 -11.08 -3.50 25.71
N LEU A 307 -10.55 -2.77 24.74
CA LEU A 307 -10.83 -2.96 23.33
C LEU A 307 -9.59 -3.43 22.60
N VAL A 308 -9.80 -4.30 21.61
CA VAL A 308 -8.77 -4.74 20.66
C VAL A 308 -9.25 -4.39 19.26
N ALA A 309 -8.39 -3.76 18.47
CA ALA A 309 -8.60 -3.47 17.05
C ALA A 309 -7.31 -3.74 16.30
N GLY A 310 -7.34 -4.69 15.36
CA GLY A 310 -6.16 -5.13 14.63
C GLY A 310 -5.00 -5.53 15.55
N ALA A 311 -3.85 -4.88 15.36
CA ALA A 311 -2.63 -5.04 16.17
C ALA A 311 -2.53 -4.03 17.34
N SER A 312 -3.62 -3.34 17.66
CA SER A 312 -3.70 -2.31 18.69
C SER A 312 -4.70 -2.71 19.78
N TRP A 313 -4.46 -2.22 20.99
CA TRP A 313 -5.43 -2.32 22.08
C TRP A 313 -5.56 -1.01 22.84
N ALA A 314 -6.71 -0.83 23.47
CA ALA A 314 -7.05 0.35 24.25
C ALA A 314 -7.71 -0.02 25.57
N LYS A 315 -7.45 0.80 26.58
CA LYS A 315 -8.32 0.90 27.77
C LYS A 315 -9.08 2.20 27.66
N VAL A 316 -10.41 2.13 27.58
CA VAL A 316 -11.27 3.31 27.40
C VAL A 316 -11.14 4.24 28.61
N ARG A 317 -10.39 5.34 28.45
CA ARG A 317 -10.17 6.36 29.48
C ARG A 317 -11.26 7.43 29.46
N GLY A 318 -11.82 7.70 28.30
CA GLY A 318 -12.89 8.65 28.08
C GLY A 318 -13.53 8.40 26.72
N MET A 319 -14.82 8.72 26.64
CA MET A 319 -15.62 8.65 25.42
C MET A 319 -16.25 10.02 25.24
N PHE A 320 -16.24 10.52 24.01
CA PHE A 320 -16.79 11.82 23.66
C PHE A 320 -17.73 11.65 22.47
N ASP A 321 -18.82 12.41 22.50
CA ASP A 321 -19.73 12.54 21.37
C ASP A 321 -19.12 13.42 20.27
N ASP A 322 -19.76 13.51 19.10
CA ASP A 322 -19.35 14.35 17.97
C ASP A 322 -19.19 15.84 18.37
N ASN A 323 -20.01 16.31 19.31
CA ASN A 323 -19.98 17.65 19.88
C ASN A 323 -18.90 17.84 20.97
N GLY A 324 -18.07 16.84 21.22
CA GLY A 324 -17.00 16.86 22.23
C GLY A 324 -17.50 16.75 23.68
N ARG A 325 -18.77 16.40 23.90
CA ARG A 325 -19.36 16.20 25.23
C ARG A 325 -18.97 14.81 25.76
N PRO A 326 -18.57 14.67 27.04
CA PRO A 326 -18.21 13.37 27.59
C PRO A 326 -19.46 12.48 27.75
N VAL A 327 -19.35 11.24 27.30
CA VAL A 327 -20.42 10.23 27.36
C VAL A 327 -19.99 9.08 28.29
N LEU A 328 -20.93 8.56 29.09
CA LEU A 328 -20.66 7.47 30.04
C LEU A 328 -20.88 6.08 29.45
N GLU A 329 -21.91 5.95 28.61
CA GLU A 329 -22.33 4.71 27.96
C GLU A 329 -22.73 5.01 26.51
N ALA A 330 -22.33 4.16 25.58
CA ALA A 330 -22.65 4.29 24.17
C ALA A 330 -23.38 3.05 23.67
N THR A 331 -24.57 3.25 23.11
CA THR A 331 -25.43 2.20 22.57
C THR A 331 -25.06 1.87 21.11
N PRO A 332 -25.52 0.71 20.59
CA PRO A 332 -25.39 0.39 19.17
C PRO A 332 -25.95 1.49 18.26
N GLY A 333 -25.23 1.81 17.19
CA GLY A 333 -25.56 2.86 16.23
C GLY A 333 -25.02 4.25 16.58
N THR A 334 -24.48 4.45 17.79
CA THR A 334 -23.91 5.75 18.20
C THR A 334 -22.43 5.84 17.83
N PRO A 335 -21.99 6.90 17.11
CA PRO A 335 -20.58 7.17 16.87
C PRO A 335 -19.94 7.83 18.10
N ILE A 336 -18.75 7.39 18.49
CA ILE A 336 -18.05 7.90 19.67
C ILE A 336 -16.55 8.05 19.43
N GLU A 337 -15.97 9.10 19.99
CA GLU A 337 -14.53 9.30 19.98
C GLU A 337 -13.89 8.73 21.25
N LEU A 338 -12.98 7.78 21.09
CA LEU A 338 -12.33 7.05 22.17
C LEU A 338 -10.91 7.54 22.45
N ILE A 339 -10.63 7.78 23.74
CA ILE A 339 -9.27 7.95 24.26
C ILE A 339 -8.84 6.69 24.98
N GLY A 340 -7.63 6.21 24.72
CA GLY A 340 -7.12 5.02 25.42
C GLY A 340 -6.15 4.16 24.65
N TRP A 341 -6.01 4.42 23.35
CA TRP A 341 -5.21 3.64 22.43
C TRP A 341 -3.72 3.69 22.76
N ARG A 342 -3.09 2.51 22.84
CA ARG A 342 -1.63 2.39 22.96
C ARG A 342 -0.95 2.70 21.64
N MET A 343 -1.49 2.14 20.56
CA MET A 343 -1.14 2.41 19.17
C MET A 343 -2.42 2.78 18.43
N LEU A 344 -2.30 3.61 17.39
CA LEU A 344 -3.48 3.98 16.60
C LEU A 344 -3.96 2.70 15.88
N PRO A 345 -5.24 2.36 15.98
CA PRO A 345 -5.80 1.30 15.16
C PRO A 345 -5.94 1.80 13.72
N SER A 346 -5.86 0.90 12.76
CA SER A 346 -6.07 1.28 11.36
C SER A 346 -7.55 1.54 11.11
N ALA A 347 -7.85 2.50 10.26
CA ALA A 347 -9.23 2.82 9.94
C ALA A 347 -9.90 1.68 9.17
N GLY A 348 -11.15 1.37 9.49
CA GLY A 348 -11.90 0.22 8.97
C GLY A 348 -11.69 -1.09 9.74
N GLU A 349 -10.76 -1.16 10.71
CA GLU A 349 -10.60 -2.36 11.52
C GLU A 349 -11.79 -2.59 12.46
N SER A 350 -12.21 -3.85 12.59
CA SER A 350 -13.20 -4.27 13.57
C SER A 350 -12.62 -4.22 14.98
N ILE A 351 -13.46 -3.77 15.90
CA ILE A 351 -13.19 -3.61 17.32
C ILE A 351 -13.95 -4.67 18.09
N GLN A 352 -13.27 -5.32 19.01
CA GLN A 352 -13.86 -6.29 19.92
C GLN A 352 -13.45 -5.99 21.35
N GLU A 353 -14.43 -6.02 22.26
CA GLU A 353 -14.18 -5.89 23.68
C GLU A 353 -13.75 -7.22 24.30
N VAL A 354 -12.80 -7.15 25.24
CA VAL A 354 -12.25 -8.28 25.96
C VAL A 354 -12.36 -8.11 27.47
N GLU A 355 -12.39 -9.23 28.18
CA GLU A 355 -12.57 -9.29 29.63
C GLU A 355 -11.43 -8.64 30.43
N SER A 356 -10.19 -8.72 29.93
CA SER A 356 -9.02 -8.28 30.68
C SER A 356 -7.90 -7.73 29.81
N GLU A 357 -7.08 -6.86 30.40
CA GLU A 357 -5.86 -6.32 29.77
C GLU A 357 -4.90 -7.43 29.33
N ARG A 358 -4.81 -8.52 30.11
CA ARG A 358 -3.95 -9.65 29.78
C ARG A 358 -4.41 -10.32 28.49
N ARG A 359 -5.71 -10.56 28.35
CA ARG A 359 -6.28 -11.15 27.13
C ARG A 359 -6.05 -10.24 25.91
N ALA A 360 -6.23 -8.92 26.08
CA ALA A 360 -5.96 -7.94 25.01
C ALA A 360 -4.52 -8.05 24.48
N LYS A 361 -3.53 -8.11 25.39
CA LYS A 361 -2.12 -8.23 25.03
C LYS A 361 -1.80 -9.56 24.35
N GLU A 362 -2.35 -10.66 24.86
CA GLU A 362 -2.16 -11.99 24.25
C GLU A 362 -2.68 -12.04 22.82
N VAL A 363 -3.81 -11.41 22.53
CA VAL A 363 -4.39 -11.32 21.17
C VAL A 363 -3.53 -10.46 20.26
N VAL A 364 -3.11 -9.27 20.73
CA VAL A 364 -2.26 -8.37 19.94
C VAL A 364 -0.90 -9.01 19.62
N GLU A 365 -0.24 -9.62 20.62
CA GLU A 365 1.03 -10.32 20.43
C GLU A 365 0.89 -11.49 19.44
N TRP A 366 -0.24 -12.20 19.47
CA TRP A 366 -0.55 -13.24 18.52
C TRP A 366 -0.68 -12.69 17.09
N ARG A 367 -1.46 -11.63 16.90
CA ARG A 367 -1.65 -10.97 15.59
C ARG A 367 -0.36 -10.37 15.05
N GLU A 368 0.45 -9.71 15.89
CA GLU A 368 1.77 -9.21 15.50
C GLU A 368 2.72 -10.33 15.07
N LYS A 369 2.68 -11.47 15.78
CA LYS A 369 3.49 -12.62 15.44
C LYS A 369 3.07 -13.21 14.10
N GLN A 370 1.76 -13.32 13.82
CA GLN A 370 1.26 -13.77 12.53
C GLN A 370 1.71 -12.84 11.40
N LYS A 371 1.51 -11.52 11.53
CA LYS A 371 1.99 -10.54 10.53
C LYS A 371 3.50 -10.62 10.29
N LYS A 372 4.30 -10.82 11.34
CA LYS A 372 5.76 -11.00 11.23
C LYS A 372 6.14 -12.31 10.53
N GLU A 373 5.45 -13.41 10.84
CA GLU A 373 5.67 -14.72 10.21
C GLU A 373 5.31 -14.67 8.71
N GLU A 374 4.20 -14.01 8.34
CA GLU A 374 3.77 -13.79 6.96
C GLU A 374 4.77 -12.95 6.15
N HIS A 375 5.16 -11.78 6.68
CA HIS A 375 6.16 -10.92 6.03
C HIS A 375 7.52 -11.64 5.87
N GLN A 376 7.92 -12.47 6.83
CA GLN A 376 9.12 -13.28 6.73
C GLN A 376 9.02 -14.35 5.63
N LEU A 377 7.86 -14.99 5.49
CA LEU A 377 7.60 -15.97 4.45
C LEU A 377 7.66 -15.32 3.06
N GLU A 378 7.03 -14.16 2.89
CA GLU A 378 7.04 -13.43 1.63
C GLU A 378 8.44 -12.92 1.27
N ALA A 379 9.16 -12.35 2.24
CA ALA A 379 10.55 -11.97 2.06
C ALA A 379 11.43 -13.18 1.69
N HIS A 380 11.17 -14.34 2.31
CA HIS A 380 11.88 -15.58 1.98
C HIS A 380 11.61 -16.03 0.55
N ARG A 381 10.35 -15.96 0.09
CA ARG A 381 9.95 -16.27 -1.30
C ARG A 381 10.71 -15.40 -2.29
N VAL A 382 10.71 -14.08 -2.10
CA VAL A 382 11.42 -13.13 -2.98
C VAL A 382 12.93 -13.41 -3.00
N VAL A 383 13.51 -13.73 -1.84
CA VAL A 383 14.93 -14.10 -1.74
C VAL A 383 15.24 -15.41 -2.46
N GLN A 384 14.37 -16.42 -2.32
CA GLN A 384 14.52 -17.71 -3.03
C GLN A 384 14.45 -17.51 -4.55
N GLU A 385 13.46 -16.77 -5.06
CA GLU A 385 13.33 -16.47 -6.49
C GLU A 385 14.57 -15.75 -7.03
N ARG A 386 15.06 -14.72 -6.34
CA ARG A 386 16.30 -14.01 -6.71
C ARG A 386 17.52 -14.95 -6.68
N ALA A 387 17.59 -15.83 -5.69
CA ALA A 387 18.68 -16.80 -5.57
C ALA A 387 18.65 -17.84 -6.69
N ASP A 388 17.48 -18.29 -7.13
CA ASP A 388 17.32 -19.25 -8.22
C ASP A 388 17.68 -18.65 -9.58
N VAL A 389 17.23 -17.43 -9.88
CA VAL A 389 17.65 -16.70 -11.09
C VAL A 389 19.18 -16.55 -11.12
N HIS A 390 19.79 -16.11 -10.02
CA HIS A 390 21.24 -15.99 -9.92
C HIS A 390 21.94 -17.35 -10.05
N ARG A 391 21.35 -18.43 -9.53
CA ARG A 391 21.86 -19.80 -9.64
C ARG A 391 21.81 -20.31 -11.08
N GLU A 392 20.75 -20.03 -11.82
CA GLU A 392 20.62 -20.37 -13.24
C GLU A 392 21.63 -19.62 -14.11
N ASP A 393 21.76 -18.31 -13.90
CA ASP A 393 22.76 -17.49 -14.58
C ASP A 393 24.18 -17.98 -14.27
N TYR A 394 24.45 -18.36 -13.02
CA TYR A 394 25.71 -18.98 -12.64
C TYR A 394 25.94 -20.31 -13.37
N LYS A 395 24.93 -21.19 -13.45
CA LYS A 395 25.00 -22.46 -14.20
C LYS A 395 25.28 -22.21 -15.69
N ARG A 396 24.57 -21.28 -16.32
CA ARG A 396 24.77 -20.87 -17.73
C ARG A 396 26.18 -20.36 -17.98
N ARG A 397 26.66 -19.42 -17.15
CA ARG A 397 28.04 -18.88 -17.24
C ARG A 397 29.08 -19.97 -16.98
N ARG A 398 28.77 -20.97 -16.16
CA ARG A 398 29.64 -22.12 -15.87
C ARG A 398 29.71 -23.07 -17.06
N GLU A 399 28.61 -23.42 -17.69
CA GLU A 399 28.56 -24.28 -18.88
C GLU A 399 29.33 -23.68 -20.07
N VAL A 400 29.13 -22.38 -20.35
CA VAL A 400 29.90 -21.67 -21.38
C VAL A 400 31.41 -21.72 -21.09
N ARG A 401 31.82 -21.64 -19.83
CA ARG A 401 33.24 -21.73 -19.42
C ARG A 401 33.80 -23.14 -19.52
N LEU A 402 33.00 -24.16 -19.20
CA LEU A 402 33.38 -25.57 -19.34
C LEU A 402 33.53 -25.95 -20.82
N ASN A 403 32.63 -25.49 -21.69
CA ASN A 403 32.73 -25.70 -23.15
C ASN A 403 33.96 -25.03 -23.77
N LYS A 404 34.51 -23.98 -23.14
CA LYS A 404 35.75 -23.31 -23.56
C LYS A 404 37.05 -23.96 -23.03
N GLY A 405 36.97 -25.09 -22.32
CA GLY A 405 38.15 -25.88 -21.92
C GLY A 405 38.93 -25.38 -20.70
N TYR A 406 38.41 -24.39 -19.96
CA TYR A 406 39.06 -23.89 -18.74
C TYR A 406 38.96 -24.95 -17.61
N ARG A 407 40.06 -25.66 -17.32
CA ARG A 407 40.13 -26.64 -16.22
C ARG A 407 40.13 -25.96 -14.84
N ARG A 408 39.55 -26.67 -13.87
CA ARG A 408 39.13 -26.28 -12.50
C ARG A 408 40.14 -25.53 -11.60
N SER A 409 41.42 -25.39 -11.95
CA SER A 409 42.47 -25.12 -10.94
C SER A 409 42.97 -23.67 -10.77
N SER A 410 42.42 -22.66 -11.45
CA SER A 410 43.03 -21.31 -11.44
C SER A 410 42.21 -20.17 -10.79
N LEU A 411 41.04 -20.42 -10.19
CA LEU A 411 40.04 -19.33 -10.04
C LEU A 411 39.55 -19.00 -8.62
N TYR A 412 40.23 -19.45 -7.58
CA TYR A 412 39.84 -19.10 -6.18
C TYR A 412 40.50 -17.83 -5.63
N ARG A 413 41.00 -16.93 -6.48
CA ARG A 413 41.79 -15.77 -6.02
C ARG A 413 41.56 -14.46 -6.78
N LYS A 414 40.32 -14.17 -7.14
CA LYS A 414 39.89 -12.76 -7.21
C LYS A 414 38.92 -12.56 -6.08
N ASP A 415 39.23 -11.62 -5.19
CA ASP A 415 38.31 -11.17 -4.16
C ASP A 415 36.96 -10.91 -4.82
N ARG A 416 35.94 -11.63 -4.36
CA ARG A 416 34.56 -11.30 -4.72
C ARG A 416 34.29 -9.95 -4.08
N VAL A 417 34.52 -8.88 -4.83
CA VAL A 417 33.88 -7.61 -4.54
C VAL A 417 32.39 -7.92 -4.63
N LYS A 418 31.63 -7.68 -3.55
CA LYS A 418 30.17 -7.62 -3.65
C LYS A 418 29.92 -6.65 -4.80
N GLU A 419 29.40 -7.13 -5.93
CA GLU A 419 28.76 -6.24 -6.88
C GLU A 419 27.59 -5.66 -6.08
N ILE A 420 27.82 -4.49 -5.48
CA ILE A 420 26.75 -3.55 -5.23
C ILE A 420 26.34 -3.18 -6.65
N ILE A 421 25.46 -4.00 -7.22
CA ILE A 421 24.69 -3.56 -8.37
C ILE A 421 23.84 -2.45 -7.75
N ASP A 422 24.31 -1.22 -7.86
CA ASP A 422 23.44 -0.07 -7.72
C ASP A 422 22.42 -0.23 -8.85
N SER A 423 21.32 -0.89 -8.54
CA SER A 423 20.11 -0.84 -9.37
C SER A 423 19.55 0.60 -9.44
N ASP A 424 20.09 1.50 -8.62
CA ASP A 424 19.69 2.88 -8.37
C ASP A 424 20.28 3.92 -9.35
N VAL A 425 20.53 3.57 -10.62
CA VAL A 425 21.11 4.55 -11.60
C VAL A 425 20.02 5.47 -12.21
N GLY A 426 18.92 5.70 -11.51
CA GLY A 426 17.82 6.56 -11.94
C GLY A 426 17.59 7.72 -10.95
N PRO A 427 17.01 8.85 -11.40
CA PRO A 427 16.56 9.87 -10.47
C PRO A 427 15.47 9.28 -9.57
N LYS A 428 15.58 9.54 -8.28
CA LYS A 428 14.63 9.09 -7.27
C LYS A 428 14.13 10.26 -6.44
N LEU A 429 12.86 10.18 -6.09
CA LEU A 429 12.21 11.07 -5.16
C LEU A 429 11.84 10.27 -3.91
N GLU A 430 12.54 10.57 -2.82
CA GLU A 430 12.30 9.95 -1.53
C GLU A 430 11.44 10.89 -0.69
N ILE A 431 10.30 10.40 -0.19
CA ILE A 431 9.32 11.22 0.52
C ILE A 431 8.94 10.63 1.87
N VAL A 432 8.64 11.53 2.81
CA VAL A 432 8.02 11.20 4.09
C VAL A 432 6.66 11.88 4.13
N VAL A 433 5.60 11.12 4.39
CA VAL A 433 4.22 11.63 4.41
C VAL A 433 3.68 11.63 5.84
N LYS A 434 3.13 12.76 6.29
CA LYS A 434 2.46 12.87 7.58
C LYS A 434 1.08 13.46 7.39
N GLY A 435 0.05 12.72 7.76
CA GLY A 435 -1.34 13.21 7.74
C GLY A 435 -1.86 13.45 9.15
N ASP A 436 -2.96 14.17 9.25
CA ASP A 436 -3.68 14.42 10.49
C ASP A 436 -4.51 13.22 10.95
N VAL A 437 -5.10 12.51 9.98
CA VAL A 437 -5.89 11.29 10.18
C VAL A 437 -5.37 10.14 9.30
N ASP A 438 -5.66 8.91 9.72
CA ASP A 438 -5.23 7.68 9.04
C ASP A 438 -5.77 7.57 7.60
N GLY A 439 -7.05 7.89 7.41
CA GLY A 439 -7.68 7.81 6.09
C GLY A 439 -7.07 8.77 5.07
N SER A 440 -6.64 9.96 5.47
CA SER A 440 -6.02 10.91 4.53
C SER A 440 -4.62 10.44 4.13
N VAL A 441 -3.88 9.80 5.03
CA VAL A 441 -2.59 9.17 4.70
C VAL A 441 -2.81 8.03 3.71
N GLU A 442 -3.78 7.15 3.96
CA GLU A 442 -4.15 6.05 3.05
C GLU A 442 -4.51 6.57 1.65
N ALA A 443 -5.38 7.59 1.55
CA ALA A 443 -5.74 8.20 0.27
C ALA A 443 -4.53 8.78 -0.50
N ILE A 444 -3.59 9.39 0.23
CA ILE A 444 -2.34 9.87 -0.38
C ILE A 444 -1.48 8.67 -0.84
N LEU A 445 -1.39 7.61 -0.05
CA LEU A 445 -0.61 6.42 -0.44
C LEU A 445 -1.20 5.72 -1.67
N ASP A 446 -2.53 5.53 -1.72
CA ASP A 446 -3.22 4.90 -2.85
C ASP A 446 -3.03 5.71 -4.14
N THR A 447 -3.13 7.04 -4.05
CA THR A 447 -2.87 7.90 -5.21
C THR A 447 -1.41 7.87 -5.65
N LEU A 448 -0.46 7.77 -4.72
CA LEU A 448 0.97 7.62 -5.03
C LEU A 448 1.30 6.23 -5.60
N ASP A 449 0.57 5.18 -5.23
CA ASP A 449 0.74 3.83 -5.78
C ASP A 449 0.31 3.74 -7.26
N SER A 450 -0.62 4.62 -7.68
CA SER A 450 -1.00 4.75 -9.10
C SER A 450 0.17 5.21 -10.00
N TYR A 451 1.22 5.78 -9.42
CA TYR A 451 2.39 6.25 -10.16
C TYR A 451 3.27 5.07 -10.60
N MET A 452 3.18 4.70 -11.88
CA MET A 452 4.01 3.67 -12.50
C MET A 452 4.83 4.27 -13.64
N SER A 453 6.02 4.82 -13.33
CA SER A 453 6.97 5.30 -14.34
C SER A 453 8.38 4.79 -14.09
N GLU A 454 9.04 4.35 -15.16
CA GLU A 454 10.45 3.93 -15.15
C GLU A 454 11.42 5.12 -15.16
N GLN A 455 10.93 6.34 -15.41
CA GLN A 455 11.78 7.52 -15.62
C GLN A 455 12.29 8.15 -14.32
N CYS A 456 11.49 8.11 -13.26
CA CYS A 456 11.84 8.60 -11.93
C CYS A 456 11.16 7.72 -10.89
N ALA A 457 11.92 7.14 -9.96
CA ALA A 457 11.38 6.25 -8.94
C ALA A 457 10.86 7.06 -7.74
N LEU A 458 9.60 6.82 -7.35
CA LEU A 458 9.00 7.42 -6.16
C LEU A 458 9.08 6.42 -5.00
N HIS A 459 9.82 6.76 -3.95
CA HIS A 459 10.00 5.90 -2.78
C HIS A 459 9.44 6.57 -1.53
N ILE A 460 8.46 5.93 -0.90
CA ILE A 460 7.92 6.38 0.39
C ILE A 460 8.79 5.80 1.50
N LEU A 461 9.59 6.65 2.16
CA LEU A 461 10.49 6.22 3.24
C LEU A 461 9.71 5.86 4.51
N GLN A 462 8.76 6.73 4.86
CA GLN A 462 7.94 6.59 6.04
C GLN A 462 6.63 7.35 5.85
N TYR A 463 5.54 6.77 6.33
CA TYR A 463 4.27 7.45 6.48
C TYR A 463 3.77 7.35 7.92
N GLY A 464 2.86 8.23 8.32
CA GLY A 464 2.19 8.11 9.61
C GLY A 464 1.24 9.24 9.94
N VAL A 465 0.51 9.06 11.03
CA VAL A 465 -0.49 10.01 11.51
C VAL A 465 0.08 10.88 12.63
N GLY A 466 -0.18 12.18 12.57
CA GLY A 466 0.21 13.18 13.55
C GLY A 466 1.25 14.18 13.04
N THR A 467 1.60 15.12 13.91
CA THR A 467 2.55 16.20 13.60
C THR A 467 3.93 15.67 13.22
N VAL A 468 4.65 16.46 12.40
CA VAL A 468 6.01 16.12 11.97
C VAL A 468 6.97 16.09 13.17
N ASN A 469 7.66 14.97 13.37
CA ASN A 469 8.62 14.76 14.45
C ASN A 469 10.08 14.94 13.99
N GLU A 470 11.00 15.02 14.95
CA GLU A 470 12.44 15.11 14.66
C GLU A 470 12.98 13.87 13.92
N GLN A 471 12.44 12.68 14.24
CA GLN A 471 12.78 11.41 13.59
C GLN A 471 12.46 11.42 12.09
N ASP A 472 11.35 12.08 11.71
CA ASP A 472 10.91 12.16 10.32
C ASP A 472 11.89 13.03 9.50
N VAL A 473 12.36 14.13 10.09
CA VAL A 473 13.39 14.99 9.50
C VAL A 473 14.75 14.29 9.44
N GLU A 474 15.09 13.48 10.43
CA GLU A 474 16.33 12.69 10.45
C GLU A 474 16.37 11.64 9.35
N MET A 475 15.25 10.93 9.18
CA MET A 475 15.13 9.96 8.10
C MET A 475 15.25 10.66 6.75
N ALA A 476 14.49 11.73 6.53
CA ALA A 476 14.59 12.51 5.29
C ALA A 476 16.00 13.04 5.03
N ALA A 477 16.74 13.49 6.07
CA ALA A 477 18.09 14.00 5.91
C ALA A 477 19.11 12.94 5.45
N ASN A 478 18.98 11.69 5.93
CA ASN A 478 19.90 10.60 5.54
C ASN A 478 19.76 10.18 4.08
N PHE A 479 18.57 10.41 3.54
CA PHE A 479 18.10 9.93 2.25
C PHE A 479 18.02 11.07 1.21
N GLY A 480 18.08 12.34 1.65
CA GLY A 480 17.90 13.50 0.78
C GLY A 480 16.44 13.68 0.34
N GLY A 481 15.51 13.22 1.19
CA GLY A 481 14.08 13.23 0.94
C GLY A 481 13.38 14.52 1.37
N ILE A 482 12.11 14.62 1.00
CA ILE A 482 11.23 15.75 1.32
C ILE A 482 10.13 15.28 2.28
N VAL A 483 9.82 16.11 3.27
CA VAL A 483 8.75 15.83 4.24
C VAL A 483 7.49 16.60 3.83
N TYR A 484 6.43 15.86 3.55
CA TYR A 484 5.10 16.38 3.23
C TYR A 484 4.16 16.20 4.42
N GLY A 485 3.65 17.31 4.93
CA GLY A 485 2.59 17.34 5.95
C GLY A 485 1.25 17.68 5.33
N PHE A 486 0.24 16.83 5.53
CA PHE A 486 -1.14 17.04 5.12
C PHE A 486 -2.00 17.38 6.34
N ASN A 487 -2.55 18.60 6.38
CA ASN A 487 -3.35 19.15 7.47
C ASN A 487 -2.68 19.04 8.86
N VAL A 488 -1.35 19.01 8.90
CA VAL A 488 -0.56 18.91 10.14
C VAL A 488 0.36 20.10 10.32
N ASP A 489 0.43 20.57 11.56
CA ASP A 489 1.39 21.58 11.95
C ASP A 489 2.78 20.99 12.14
N CYS A 490 3.79 21.79 11.79
CA CYS A 490 5.19 21.49 12.07
C CYS A 490 5.69 22.39 13.20
N PRO A 491 6.08 21.83 14.36
CA PRO A 491 6.63 22.60 15.47
C PRO A 491 7.87 23.41 15.07
N GLU A 492 8.04 24.59 15.67
CA GLU A 492 9.12 25.51 15.31
C GLU A 492 10.53 24.92 15.61
N THR A 493 10.62 24.00 16.58
CA THR A 493 11.82 23.23 16.87
C THR A 493 12.22 22.34 15.69
N VAL A 494 11.25 21.64 15.11
CA VAL A 494 11.44 20.72 13.98
C VAL A 494 11.77 21.50 12.71
N LYS A 495 11.14 22.67 12.48
CA LYS A 495 11.49 23.56 11.35
C LYS A 495 12.94 24.05 11.43
N LYS A 496 13.43 24.40 12.63
CA LYS A 496 14.83 24.80 12.82
C LYS A 496 15.79 23.64 12.53
N LEU A 497 15.45 22.43 12.97
CA LEU A 497 16.22 21.22 12.69
C LEU A 497 16.28 20.93 11.19
N ALA A 498 15.14 21.01 10.49
CA ALA A 498 15.04 20.82 9.06
C ALA A 498 15.92 21.82 8.29
N ARG A 499 15.88 23.11 8.65
CA ARG A 499 16.77 24.14 8.06
C ARG A 499 18.25 23.86 8.33
N SER A 500 18.59 23.38 9.51
CA SER A 500 19.98 23.04 9.84
C SER A 500 20.50 21.84 9.06
N LYS A 501 19.63 20.87 8.72
CA LYS A 501 19.97 19.65 7.98
C LYS A 501 19.73 19.77 6.47
N GLY A 502 19.19 20.89 5.99
CA GLY A 502 18.89 21.11 4.58
C GLY A 502 17.68 20.32 4.07
N VAL A 503 16.76 19.91 4.94
CA VAL A 503 15.55 19.16 4.59
C VAL A 503 14.40 20.11 4.29
N SER A 504 13.71 19.90 3.17
CA SER A 504 12.49 20.63 2.82
C SER A 504 11.28 20.03 3.52
N VAL A 505 10.55 20.85 4.29
CA VAL A 505 9.28 20.47 4.93
C VAL A 505 8.18 21.32 4.28
N ARG A 506 7.24 20.68 3.59
CA ARG A 506 6.12 21.32 2.89
C ARG A 506 4.80 20.91 3.54
N ALA A 507 3.98 21.88 3.92
CA ALA A 507 2.69 21.65 4.57
C ALA A 507 1.55 22.07 3.64
N HIS A 508 0.57 21.20 3.46
CA HIS A 508 -0.57 21.37 2.56
C HIS A 508 -1.87 21.01 3.27
N ASN A 509 -2.94 21.75 3.00
CA ASN A 509 -4.27 21.49 3.59
C ASN A 509 -5.27 20.96 2.56
N ILE A 510 -4.87 20.82 1.30
CA ILE A 510 -5.71 20.40 0.19
C ILE A 510 -4.95 19.34 -0.60
N ILE A 511 -5.55 18.18 -0.80
CA ILE A 511 -4.87 17.01 -1.39
C ILE A 511 -4.33 17.29 -2.79
N TYR A 512 -5.07 18.01 -3.64
CA TYR A 512 -4.60 18.34 -5.00
C TYR A 512 -3.31 19.16 -5.01
N LYS A 513 -3.20 20.14 -4.11
CA LYS A 513 -2.00 20.99 -4.03
C LYS A 513 -0.78 20.19 -3.59
N LEU A 514 -0.99 19.22 -2.70
CA LEU A 514 0.05 18.29 -2.30
C LEU A 514 0.49 17.42 -3.49
N MET A 515 -0.45 16.85 -4.23
CA MET A 515 -0.16 16.00 -5.38
C MET A 515 0.49 16.77 -6.53
N ASP A 516 0.05 17.99 -6.80
CA ASP A 516 0.66 18.89 -7.78
C ASP A 516 2.10 19.23 -7.41
N ASP A 517 2.37 19.51 -6.14
CA ASP A 517 3.72 19.79 -5.63
C ASP A 517 4.64 18.56 -5.72
N ILE A 518 4.11 17.35 -5.50
CA ILE A 518 4.85 16.10 -5.75
C ILE A 518 5.12 15.91 -7.24
N ARG A 519 4.13 16.18 -8.11
CA ARG A 519 4.29 16.09 -9.58
C ARG A 519 5.35 17.07 -10.09
N GLU A 520 5.36 18.30 -9.58
CA GLU A 520 6.37 19.32 -9.91
C GLU A 520 7.77 18.88 -9.49
N GLU A 521 7.91 18.31 -8.29
CA GLU A 521 9.19 17.81 -7.80
C GLU A 521 9.69 16.60 -8.60
N LEU A 522 8.79 15.66 -8.95
CA LEU A 522 9.10 14.56 -9.86
C LEU A 522 9.59 15.09 -11.21
N THR A 523 8.86 16.06 -11.77
CA THR A 523 9.19 16.69 -13.05
C THR A 523 10.55 17.40 -13.01
N SER A 524 10.87 18.08 -11.92
CA SER A 524 12.17 18.74 -11.74
C SER A 524 13.34 17.76 -11.67
N ARG A 525 13.10 16.51 -11.29
CA ARG A 525 14.14 15.46 -11.21
C ARG A 525 14.24 14.61 -12.47
N LEU A 526 13.35 14.79 -13.45
CA LEU A 526 13.41 14.07 -14.72
C LEU A 526 14.64 14.48 -15.53
N PRO A 527 15.33 13.52 -16.18
CA PRO A 527 16.43 13.84 -17.07
C PRO A 527 15.87 14.53 -18.33
N PRO A 528 16.54 15.58 -18.85
CA PRO A 528 16.07 16.27 -20.03
C PRO A 528 16.00 15.31 -21.23
N LYS A 529 14.97 15.45 -22.07
CA LYS A 529 14.83 14.68 -23.30
C LYS A 529 15.67 15.35 -24.37
N VAL A 530 16.63 14.60 -24.91
CA VAL A 530 17.37 15.05 -26.09
C VAL A 530 16.46 14.90 -27.31
N VAL A 531 15.99 16.02 -27.84
CA VAL A 531 15.21 16.07 -29.08
C VAL A 531 16.15 16.47 -30.22
N GLU A 532 16.13 15.69 -31.30
CA GLU A 532 16.87 16.00 -32.51
C GLU A 532 15.99 16.82 -33.45
N GLU A 533 16.22 18.12 -33.55
CA GLU A 533 15.55 19.00 -34.51
C GLU A 533 16.33 19.00 -35.84
N VAL A 534 15.67 18.59 -36.91
CA VAL A 534 16.28 18.59 -38.25
C VAL A 534 16.37 20.02 -38.78
N ILE A 535 17.59 20.50 -39.01
CA ILE A 535 17.85 21.84 -39.54
C ILE A 535 17.74 21.87 -41.06
N VAL A 536 18.35 20.90 -41.76
CA VAL A 536 18.36 20.84 -43.25
C VAL A 536 18.42 19.40 -43.75
N ILE A 537 17.69 19.11 -44.83
CA ILE A 537 17.80 17.89 -45.64
C ILE A 537 18.39 18.27 -47.00
N HIS A 538 19.56 17.74 -47.35
CA HIS A 538 20.14 17.93 -48.68
C HIS A 538 19.80 16.71 -49.58
N GLY A 539 18.98 16.92 -50.63
CA GLY A 539 18.57 15.90 -51.60
C GLY A 539 17.21 16.20 -52.29
N ASP A 540 16.98 15.63 -53.48
CA ASP A 540 15.84 15.95 -54.34
C ASP A 540 14.46 15.62 -53.70
N ARG A 541 13.50 16.53 -53.85
CA ARG A 541 12.17 16.50 -53.20
C ARG A 541 11.30 15.38 -53.78
N MET A 542 11.22 14.25 -53.07
CA MET A 542 10.12 13.28 -53.23
C MET A 542 9.75 12.59 -51.91
N ALA A 543 8.44 12.43 -51.75
CA ALA A 543 7.68 12.13 -50.54
C ALA A 543 7.87 10.70 -49.96
N ASN A 544 7.64 10.61 -48.65
CA ASN A 544 7.09 9.45 -47.91
C ASN A 544 7.70 8.05 -48.21
N ARG A 545 9.00 7.87 -48.01
CA ARG A 545 9.61 6.53 -47.85
C ARG A 545 10.42 6.46 -46.56
N ARG A 546 10.37 5.30 -45.88
CA ARG A 546 11.20 4.97 -44.70
C ARG A 546 12.68 5.19 -45.04
N PHE A 547 13.33 6.11 -44.33
CA PHE A 547 14.76 6.37 -44.42
C PHE A 547 15.52 5.27 -43.68
N LEU A 548 16.55 4.69 -44.30
CA LEU A 548 17.47 3.75 -43.64
C LEU A 548 18.73 4.52 -43.23
N TRP A 549 18.97 4.66 -41.92
CA TRP A 549 20.16 5.32 -41.39
C TRP A 549 21.40 4.45 -41.66
N ARG A 550 22.37 4.99 -42.42
CA ARG A 550 23.62 4.26 -42.76
C ARG A 550 24.78 4.58 -41.81
N ALA A 551 24.89 5.82 -41.34
CA ALA A 551 25.92 6.26 -40.40
C ALA A 551 25.52 7.60 -39.74
N ALA A 552 26.06 7.88 -38.56
CA ALA A 552 25.93 9.16 -37.85
C ALA A 552 27.32 9.63 -37.41
N GLY A 553 27.60 10.93 -37.50
CA GLY A 553 28.90 11.49 -37.13
C GLY A 553 28.95 13.01 -37.24
N GLU A 554 29.93 13.62 -36.57
CA GLU A 554 30.15 15.06 -36.58
C GLU A 554 30.97 15.50 -37.80
N LEU A 555 30.77 16.76 -38.22
CA LEU A 555 31.52 17.37 -39.33
C LEU A 555 32.83 17.98 -38.82
N THR A 556 33.93 17.72 -39.51
CA THR A 556 35.22 18.36 -39.22
C THR A 556 35.41 19.66 -40.00
N SER A 557 34.88 19.75 -41.23
CA SER A 557 35.04 20.93 -42.07
C SER A 557 33.86 21.08 -43.02
N LEU A 558 33.38 22.32 -43.16
CA LEU A 558 32.34 22.75 -44.09
C LEU A 558 32.93 23.85 -44.97
N LYS A 559 32.92 23.64 -46.30
CA LYS A 559 33.51 24.57 -47.28
C LYS A 559 32.50 24.95 -48.35
N HIS A 560 32.51 26.22 -48.71
CA HIS A 560 31.83 26.73 -49.90
C HIS A 560 32.91 27.22 -50.87
N PHE A 561 33.07 26.51 -51.99
CA PHE A 561 34.21 26.64 -52.89
C PHE A 561 35.57 26.46 -52.18
N LYS A 562 36.29 27.57 -51.91
CA LYS A 562 37.64 27.57 -51.30
C LYS A 562 37.67 28.12 -49.87
N ASN A 563 36.55 28.61 -49.36
CA ASN A 563 36.46 29.24 -48.04
C ASN A 563 35.77 28.29 -47.06
N GLU A 564 36.30 28.20 -45.84
CA GLU A 564 35.62 27.56 -44.72
C GLU A 564 34.50 28.47 -44.23
N VAL A 565 33.32 27.90 -44.02
CA VAL A 565 32.10 28.61 -43.65
C VAL A 565 31.37 27.86 -42.56
N ASP A 566 30.81 28.61 -41.59
CA ASP A 566 30.13 28.02 -40.44
C ASP A 566 28.66 27.67 -40.73
N SER A 567 28.05 28.31 -41.73
CA SER A 567 26.66 28.05 -42.15
C SER A 567 26.46 28.26 -43.65
N ILE A 568 25.53 27.50 -44.23
CA ILE A 568 25.21 27.54 -45.65
C ILE A 568 23.68 27.66 -45.81
N LYS A 569 23.24 28.51 -46.74
CA LYS A 569 21.83 28.72 -47.04
C LYS A 569 21.25 27.56 -47.86
N THR A 570 19.93 27.41 -47.84
CA THR A 570 19.21 26.44 -48.68
C THR A 570 19.54 26.65 -50.16
N ASP A 571 19.69 25.53 -50.89
CA ASP A 571 19.98 25.45 -52.34
C ASP A 571 21.37 25.96 -52.78
N VAL A 572 22.35 25.94 -51.88
CA VAL A 572 23.75 26.31 -52.18
C VAL A 572 24.66 25.07 -52.13
N GLU A 573 25.54 24.91 -53.12
CA GLU A 573 26.50 23.81 -53.19
C GLU A 573 27.55 23.88 -52.08
N CYS A 574 27.82 22.77 -51.40
CA CYS A 574 28.78 22.73 -50.31
C CYS A 574 29.66 21.49 -50.33
N GLY A 575 30.89 21.64 -49.84
CA GLY A 575 31.80 20.54 -49.55
C GLY A 575 31.77 20.21 -48.07
N ILE A 576 31.55 18.95 -47.73
CA ILE A 576 31.42 18.46 -46.35
C ILE A 576 32.48 17.39 -46.09
N CYS A 577 33.12 17.44 -44.92
CA CYS A 577 34.05 16.41 -44.46
C CYS A 577 33.65 15.90 -43.08
N PHE A 578 33.43 14.58 -42.95
CA PHE A 578 33.09 13.92 -41.70
C PHE A 578 34.33 13.62 -40.86
N ALA A 579 34.21 13.68 -39.53
CA ALA A 579 35.27 13.33 -38.60
C ALA A 579 35.58 11.82 -38.62
N ASP A 580 34.54 11.01 -38.80
CA ASP A 580 34.68 9.56 -38.88
C ASP A 580 35.01 9.11 -40.31
N LYS A 581 36.19 8.50 -40.47
CA LYS A 581 36.70 8.02 -41.77
C LYS A 581 35.98 6.76 -42.26
N THR A 582 35.14 6.13 -41.43
CA THR A 582 34.34 4.98 -41.82
C THR A 582 33.10 5.36 -42.64
N VAL A 583 32.71 6.64 -42.62
CA VAL A 583 31.57 7.17 -43.36
C VAL A 583 32.00 7.58 -44.77
N VAL A 584 31.68 6.75 -45.77
CA VAL A 584 31.96 7.03 -47.19
C VAL A 584 30.65 7.34 -47.92
N PRO A 585 30.34 8.63 -48.19
CA PRO A 585 29.11 9.00 -48.89
C PRO A 585 29.14 8.52 -50.34
N GLN A 586 28.05 7.91 -50.81
CA GLN A 586 27.86 7.50 -52.19
C GLN A 586 26.94 8.46 -52.94
N HIS A 587 27.05 8.48 -54.27
CA HIS A 587 26.20 9.32 -55.11
C HIS A 587 24.72 8.91 -54.96
N GLY A 588 23.87 9.84 -54.52
CA GLY A 588 22.45 9.61 -54.25
C GLY A 588 22.09 9.46 -52.76
N ASP A 589 23.08 9.45 -51.86
CA ASP A 589 22.83 9.49 -50.41
C ASP A 589 22.28 10.87 -49.98
N ARG A 590 21.41 10.87 -48.96
CA ARG A 590 20.82 12.09 -48.38
C ARG A 590 21.47 12.38 -47.04
N ILE A 591 21.86 13.63 -46.83
CA ILE A 591 22.45 14.09 -45.57
C ILE A 591 21.40 14.89 -44.81
N ILE A 592 21.18 14.51 -43.55
CA ILE A 592 20.26 15.17 -42.62
C ILE A 592 21.13 15.80 -41.53
N CYS A 593 21.11 17.13 -41.44
CA CYS A 593 21.72 17.85 -40.33
C CYS A 593 20.65 18.06 -39.26
N TYR A 594 20.94 17.66 -38.03
CA TYR A 594 20.07 17.88 -36.88
C TYR A 594 20.84 18.54 -35.75
N GLU A 595 20.15 19.33 -34.95
CA GLU A 595 20.63 19.90 -33.70
C GLU A 595 20.02 19.11 -32.55
N ARG A 596 20.85 18.73 -31.58
CA ARG A 596 20.37 18.15 -30.32
C ARG A 596 20.02 19.27 -29.37
N LYS A 597 18.74 19.40 -29.07
CA LYS A 597 18.24 20.29 -28.01
C LYS A 597 17.81 19.46 -26.82
N GLU A 598 18.27 19.85 -25.65
CA GLU A 598 17.75 19.32 -24.40
C GLU A 598 16.44 20.05 -24.08
N VAL A 599 15.34 19.31 -24.10
CA VAL A 599 14.02 19.82 -23.76
C VAL A 599 13.62 19.24 -22.40
N ALA A 600 13.17 20.10 -21.49
CA ALA A 600 12.62 19.66 -20.21
C ALA A 600 11.43 18.73 -20.46
N GLN A 601 11.45 17.56 -19.81
CA GLN A 601 10.32 16.64 -19.87
C GLN A 601 9.21 17.12 -18.95
N GLN A 602 7.96 16.89 -19.37
CA GLN A 602 6.83 16.90 -18.46
C GLN A 602 6.48 15.45 -18.16
N LEU A 603 6.18 15.20 -16.88
CA LEU A 603 5.73 13.89 -16.44
C LEU A 603 4.34 13.62 -17.04
N GLU A 604 4.22 12.57 -17.85
CA GLU A 604 2.93 12.02 -18.28
C GLU A 604 2.34 11.18 -17.13
N TRP A 605 2.04 11.83 -16.01
CA TRP A 605 1.28 11.26 -14.92
C TRP A 605 0.03 12.13 -14.72
N ASP A 606 -1.01 11.73 -15.45
CA ASP A 606 -2.34 12.22 -15.16
C ASP A 606 -2.82 11.49 -13.91
N ILE A 607 -3.04 12.28 -12.86
CA ILE A 607 -3.70 11.78 -11.67
C ILE A 607 -5.18 11.87 -12.02
N ASP A 608 -5.73 10.81 -12.59
CA ASP A 608 -7.16 10.71 -12.86
C ASP A 608 -7.90 10.82 -11.52
N PHE A 609 -8.56 11.96 -11.33
CA PHE A 609 -9.41 12.30 -10.19
C PHE A 609 -10.90 12.27 -10.56
#